data_AF-A0A1Z8MA93-F1
#
_entry.id   AF-A0A1Z8MA93-F1
#
_cell.length_a   1.000
_cell.length_b   1.000
_cell.length_c   1.000
_cell.angle_alpha   90.00
_cell.angle_beta   90.00
_cell.angle_gamma   90.00
#
_symmetry.space_group_name_H-M   'P 1'
#
loop_
_entity.id
_entity.type
_entity.pdbx_description
1 polymer ?
#
loop_
_entity_poly.entity_id
_entity_poly.type
_entity_poly.pdbx_seq_one_letter_code
_entity_poly.pdbx_strand_id
1 'polypeptide(L)'
;MIDNQNLLNDEQMRHFIVNGYVKVQTNLPTQLHKRIFDKTNAIFERCRSFERRYNPLNNILPMVHELQEVLDAPQVRGALSSILGDDYVLHPHRHCHPNFPQEPSESKALTMPLHKDGHATGKRPRHHLPRWAILFYFPQECPIELGPTCLIPGNQYLKDISSGGLNTRDLVPDPQENGTFLLPDTFTNRHLTTLEGELGDVWVMHFDIAHSVFQNYQDLARYGMKFVYMRTEDPKIPSWHNTENYWYPPKNNWVSNDYEIVWTYVWNWLSGKSDLFETKREPTEESIHYWVSQLSADNRQKRLESIKELGFLRQSANIAITDLISQLQDDYEPIRLNATYALAAIGESAVEPLIEQLRYSKDDYHEEPILHMSDAAHSLAAIGEPAVPALKRALREPEEHIQSQAAYALGEMSWRSTNATPDLLNLLSNSNSPVNQHIISALGIIKIPISKVVPVLVSILGDSEDMSLSLFAAQALVRIGQSAESAIPALSKALKSSSPYIRAFSAEALSRIGTQEALQPLVAELRTSRWFNYQGTKVKVLDIPIQSRNFDLNNTEMVQSLIISEFESKYKHKLSEIVHTSIEDYDCIRFLMADGNEGFVERKNDDLHYYYLRRVVEGAY
;
A
#
# COMPACT_ATOMS: atom_id res chain seq x y z
N MET A 1 24.99 -4.57 -9.75
CA MET A 1 24.05 -5.13 -10.74
C MET A 1 23.54 -6.45 -10.19
N ILE A 2 22.24 -6.67 -10.26
CA ILE A 2 21.62 -7.92 -9.85
C ILE A 2 21.95 -8.96 -10.93
N ASP A 3 22.31 -10.17 -10.50
CA ASP A 3 22.55 -11.26 -11.44
C ASP A 3 21.23 -11.65 -12.12
N ASN A 4 21.25 -11.82 -13.45
CA ASN A 4 20.09 -12.21 -14.26
C ASN A 4 19.38 -13.45 -13.71
N GLN A 5 20.10 -14.37 -13.06
CA GLN A 5 19.48 -15.56 -12.45
C GLN A 5 18.51 -15.25 -11.30
N ASN A 6 18.57 -14.06 -10.72
CA ASN A 6 17.67 -13.62 -9.65
C ASN A 6 16.53 -12.72 -10.14
N LEU A 7 16.57 -12.28 -11.41
CA LEU A 7 15.49 -11.51 -12.02
C LEU A 7 14.31 -12.43 -12.34
N LEU A 8 13.11 -11.86 -12.38
CA LEU A 8 11.94 -12.58 -12.87
C LEU A 8 12.09 -12.86 -14.36
N ASN A 9 11.61 -14.01 -14.81
CA ASN A 9 11.48 -14.29 -16.23
C ASN A 9 10.14 -13.77 -16.79
N ASP A 10 9.97 -13.83 -18.11
CA ASP A 10 8.74 -13.40 -18.79
C ASP A 10 7.48 -14.05 -18.23
N GLU A 11 7.53 -15.34 -17.85
CA GLU A 11 6.37 -16.05 -17.32
C GLU A 11 5.95 -15.52 -15.95
N GLN A 12 6.92 -15.27 -15.07
CA GLN A 12 6.67 -14.66 -13.77
C GLN A 12 6.16 -13.23 -13.90
N MET A 13 6.66 -12.45 -14.86
CA MET A 13 6.16 -11.10 -15.13
C MET A 13 4.73 -11.11 -15.69
N ARG A 14 4.41 -12.01 -16.61
CA ARG A 14 3.01 -12.21 -17.06
C ARG A 14 2.11 -12.60 -15.92
N HIS A 15 2.56 -13.52 -15.06
CA HIS A 15 1.82 -13.94 -13.89
C HIS A 15 1.59 -12.76 -12.92
N PHE A 16 2.58 -11.91 -12.69
CA PHE A 16 2.43 -10.68 -11.90
C PHE A 16 1.40 -9.71 -12.52
N ILE A 17 1.46 -9.48 -13.83
CA ILE A 17 0.55 -8.57 -14.53
C ILE A 17 -0.89 -9.07 -14.45
N VAL A 18 -1.12 -10.37 -14.70
CA VAL A 18 -2.48 -10.94 -14.65
C VAL A 18 -2.96 -11.10 -13.21
N ASN A 19 -2.21 -11.80 -12.37
CA ASN A 19 -2.68 -12.26 -11.06
C ASN A 19 -2.28 -11.31 -9.92
N GLY A 20 -1.41 -10.35 -10.17
CA GLY A 20 -1.05 -9.30 -9.21
C GLY A 20 -0.02 -9.70 -8.16
N TYR A 21 0.63 -10.87 -8.27
CA TYR A 21 1.67 -11.30 -7.31
C TYR A 21 2.70 -12.23 -7.95
N VAL A 22 3.84 -12.40 -7.27
CA VAL A 22 4.85 -13.45 -7.50
C VAL A 22 5.38 -13.95 -6.16
N LYS A 23 5.87 -15.19 -6.15
CA LYS A 23 6.58 -15.79 -5.03
C LYS A 23 8.03 -16.04 -5.42
N VAL A 24 8.96 -15.69 -4.53
CA VAL A 24 10.38 -16.02 -4.67
C VAL A 24 10.88 -16.71 -3.41
N GLN A 25 11.70 -17.74 -3.60
CA GLN A 25 12.33 -18.46 -2.50
C GLN A 25 13.74 -17.91 -2.27
N THR A 26 14.03 -17.53 -1.03
CA THR A 26 15.38 -17.08 -0.63
C THR A 26 16.28 -18.27 -0.30
N ASN A 27 17.58 -18.12 -0.54
CA ASN A 27 18.60 -19.11 -0.15
C ASN A 27 19.20 -18.78 1.23
N LEU A 28 18.46 -18.09 2.09
CA LEU A 28 18.95 -17.63 3.39
C LEU A 28 18.97 -18.79 4.41
N PRO A 29 19.91 -18.79 5.38
CA PRO A 29 20.01 -19.86 6.35
C PRO A 29 18.78 -19.93 7.26
N THR A 30 18.30 -21.15 7.56
CA THR A 30 17.20 -21.40 8.50
C THR A 30 17.39 -20.69 9.85
N GLN A 31 18.62 -20.59 10.35
CA GLN A 31 18.91 -19.91 11.62
C GLN A 31 18.58 -18.41 11.58
N LEU A 32 18.65 -17.75 10.43
CA LEU A 32 18.26 -16.35 10.28
C LEU A 32 16.75 -16.18 10.50
N HIS A 33 15.94 -16.98 9.80
CA HIS A 33 14.48 -16.97 9.94
C HIS A 33 14.07 -17.22 11.39
N LYS A 34 14.71 -18.21 12.04
CA LYS A 34 14.48 -18.49 13.47
C LYS A 34 14.80 -17.30 14.37
N ARG A 35 15.93 -16.59 14.16
CA ARG A 35 16.26 -15.39 14.94
C ARG A 35 15.21 -14.29 14.77
N ILE A 36 14.75 -14.06 13.53
CA ILE A 36 13.69 -13.10 13.23
C ILE A 36 12.40 -13.49 13.97
N PHE A 37 12.02 -14.78 13.91
CA PHE A 37 10.87 -15.30 14.62
C PHE A 37 10.98 -15.09 16.13
N ASP A 38 12.07 -15.55 16.75
CA ASP A 38 12.27 -15.48 18.20
C ASP A 38 12.22 -14.02 18.71
N LYS A 39 12.89 -13.09 18.01
CA LYS A 39 12.85 -11.65 18.34
C LYS A 39 11.46 -11.06 18.16
N THR A 40 10.76 -11.42 17.08
CA THR A 40 9.38 -10.96 16.86
C THR A 40 8.46 -11.51 17.94
N ASN A 41 8.60 -12.77 18.30
CA ASN A 41 7.81 -13.41 19.34
C ASN A 41 8.04 -12.74 20.71
N ALA A 42 9.28 -12.38 21.03
CA ALA A 42 9.59 -11.63 22.25
C ALA A 42 8.88 -10.25 22.31
N ILE A 43 8.74 -9.56 21.17
CA ILE A 43 8.00 -8.28 21.08
C ILE A 43 6.52 -8.48 21.45
N PHE A 44 5.93 -9.61 21.08
CA PHE A 44 4.51 -9.93 21.28
C PHE A 44 4.25 -10.92 22.42
N GLU A 45 5.23 -11.22 23.28
CA GLU A 45 5.17 -12.30 24.28
C GLU A 45 3.96 -12.19 25.24
N ARG A 46 3.46 -10.96 25.43
CA ARG A 46 2.35 -10.63 26.34
C ARG A 46 1.02 -10.47 25.63
N CYS A 47 0.99 -10.56 24.30
CA CYS A 47 -0.21 -10.41 23.51
C CYS A 47 -0.89 -11.77 23.34
N ARG A 48 -2.18 -11.84 23.64
CA ARG A 48 -3.04 -12.99 23.34
C ARG A 48 -3.99 -12.71 22.16
N SER A 49 -4.08 -11.45 21.74
CA SER A 49 -4.86 -10.98 20.60
C SER A 49 -4.16 -9.75 19.97
N PHE A 50 -4.59 -9.34 18.77
CA PHE A 50 -4.05 -8.14 18.12
C PHE A 50 -4.51 -6.89 18.86
N GLU A 51 -3.58 -6.22 19.51
CA GLU A 51 -3.79 -4.91 20.11
C GLU A 51 -2.84 -3.89 19.50
N ARG A 52 -3.41 -2.89 18.80
CA ARG A 52 -2.63 -1.88 18.04
C ARG A 52 -1.58 -1.16 18.90
N ARG A 53 -1.83 -0.97 20.20
CA ARG A 53 -0.91 -0.31 21.14
C ARG A 53 0.41 -1.05 21.35
N TYR A 54 0.45 -2.36 21.10
CA TYR A 54 1.66 -3.18 21.25
C TYR A 54 2.35 -3.48 19.92
N ASN A 55 1.76 -3.07 18.79
CA ASN A 55 2.38 -3.27 17.50
C ASN A 55 3.52 -2.24 17.31
N PRO A 56 4.76 -2.68 17.00
CA PRO A 56 5.87 -1.76 16.79
C PRO A 56 5.73 -0.91 15.52
N LEU A 57 4.78 -1.22 14.63
CA LEU A 57 4.55 -0.53 13.36
C LEU A 57 5.87 -0.35 12.59
N ASN A 58 6.25 0.90 12.31
CA ASN A 58 7.45 1.21 11.56
C ASN A 58 8.76 0.87 12.30
N ASN A 59 8.69 0.60 13.60
CA ASN A 59 9.84 0.23 14.42
C ASN A 59 10.20 -1.25 14.35
N ILE A 60 9.42 -2.08 13.63
CA ILE A 60 9.75 -3.51 13.50
C ILE A 60 11.14 -3.73 12.91
N LEU A 61 11.53 -2.98 11.88
CA LEU A 61 12.83 -3.14 11.23
C LEU A 61 14.01 -2.81 12.17
N PRO A 62 14.04 -1.68 12.88
CA PRO A 62 15.12 -1.42 13.85
C PRO A 62 15.10 -2.36 15.06
N MET A 63 13.93 -2.89 15.47
CA MET A 63 13.84 -3.85 16.58
C MET A 63 14.28 -5.27 16.17
N VAL A 64 14.08 -5.64 14.90
CA VAL A 64 14.44 -6.94 14.32
C VAL A 64 15.26 -6.69 13.06
N HIS A 65 16.48 -6.17 13.24
CA HIS A 65 17.34 -5.70 12.15
C HIS A 65 17.75 -6.79 11.16
N GLU A 66 17.72 -8.06 11.57
CA GLU A 66 17.91 -9.21 10.68
C GLU A 66 16.88 -9.28 9.53
N LEU A 67 15.72 -8.63 9.65
CA LEU A 67 14.78 -8.48 8.55
C LEU A 67 15.45 -7.83 7.33
N GLN A 68 16.42 -6.93 7.53
CA GLN A 68 17.14 -6.29 6.44
C GLN A 68 17.88 -7.31 5.57
N GLU A 69 18.42 -8.40 6.15
CA GLU A 69 19.07 -9.47 5.38
C GLU A 69 18.09 -10.19 4.44
N VAL A 70 16.81 -10.29 4.83
CA VAL A 70 15.73 -10.82 3.97
C VAL A 70 15.40 -9.85 2.84
N LEU A 71 15.28 -8.55 3.15
CA LEU A 71 14.98 -7.52 2.16
C LEU A 71 16.11 -7.36 1.14
N ASP A 72 17.36 -7.59 1.55
CA ASP A 72 18.54 -7.52 0.69
C ASP A 72 18.88 -8.83 -0.01
N ALA A 73 18.13 -9.91 0.23
CA ALA A 73 18.36 -11.18 -0.44
C ALA A 73 18.33 -11.00 -1.96
N PRO A 74 19.28 -11.57 -2.73
CA PRO A 74 19.37 -11.37 -4.18
C PRO A 74 18.07 -11.67 -4.93
N GLN A 75 17.35 -12.73 -4.53
CA GLN A 75 16.06 -13.13 -5.12
C GLN A 75 14.97 -12.10 -4.86
N VAL A 76 14.95 -11.52 -3.65
CA VAL A 76 14.00 -10.48 -3.26
C VAL A 76 14.27 -9.19 -4.03
N ARG A 77 15.54 -8.74 -4.03
CA ARG A 77 15.95 -7.57 -4.79
C ARG A 77 15.69 -7.75 -6.28
N GLY A 78 15.96 -8.95 -6.84
CA GLY A 78 15.72 -9.26 -8.24
C GLY A 78 14.24 -9.23 -8.61
N ALA A 79 13.35 -9.74 -7.76
CA ALA A 79 11.91 -9.62 -7.95
C ALA A 79 11.44 -8.15 -7.91
N LEU A 80 11.89 -7.38 -6.91
CA LEU A 80 11.54 -5.96 -6.79
C LEU A 80 12.08 -5.13 -7.97
N SER A 81 13.33 -5.33 -8.39
CA SER A 81 13.91 -4.68 -9.58
C SER A 81 13.12 -5.02 -10.84
N SER A 82 12.73 -6.28 -11.02
CA SER A 82 11.94 -6.72 -12.19
C SER A 82 10.59 -6.01 -12.29
N ILE A 83 9.95 -5.73 -11.14
CA ILE A 83 8.60 -5.13 -11.08
C ILE A 83 8.65 -3.59 -11.01
N LEU A 84 9.60 -3.01 -10.29
CA LEU A 84 9.64 -1.58 -9.96
C LEU A 84 10.81 -0.82 -10.61
N GLY A 85 11.72 -1.50 -11.31
CA GLY A 85 12.98 -0.94 -11.80
C GLY A 85 14.05 -0.85 -10.71
N ASP A 86 15.32 -0.64 -11.10
CA ASP A 86 16.47 -0.75 -10.18
C ASP A 86 16.54 0.32 -9.09
N ASP A 87 15.93 1.47 -9.32
CA ASP A 87 15.95 2.62 -8.39
C ASP A 87 14.69 2.70 -7.50
N TYR A 88 14.10 1.56 -7.16
CA TYR A 88 12.96 1.52 -6.25
C TYR A 88 13.33 1.98 -4.83
N VAL A 89 12.33 2.43 -4.07
CA VAL A 89 12.48 2.90 -2.69
C VAL A 89 11.67 2.03 -1.73
N LEU A 90 12.26 1.64 -0.61
CA LEU A 90 11.53 1.10 0.54
C LEU A 90 10.77 2.25 1.21
N HIS A 91 9.46 2.28 1.02
CA HIS A 91 8.61 3.29 1.63
C HIS A 91 8.66 3.16 3.18
N PRO A 92 8.65 4.28 3.94
CA PRO A 92 8.80 4.25 5.40
C PRO A 92 7.81 3.35 6.14
N HIS A 93 6.61 3.18 5.57
CA HIS A 93 5.55 2.32 6.12
C HIS A 93 5.87 0.84 6.02
N ARG A 94 5.79 0.19 7.18
CA ARG A 94 5.94 -1.24 7.37
C ARG A 94 5.08 -1.67 8.54
N HIS A 95 4.63 -2.92 8.52
CA HIS A 95 3.71 -3.42 9.52
C HIS A 95 3.98 -4.90 9.79
N CYS A 96 4.04 -5.27 11.07
CA CYS A 96 4.00 -6.68 11.47
C CYS A 96 2.54 -7.04 11.73
N HIS A 97 2.02 -8.04 11.06
CA HIS A 97 0.68 -8.59 11.24
C HIS A 97 0.79 -9.86 12.09
N PRO A 98 0.63 -9.83 13.43
CA PRO A 98 0.52 -11.04 14.20
C PRO A 98 -0.89 -11.64 14.03
N ASN A 99 -0.97 -12.96 13.96
CA ASN A 99 -2.21 -13.72 13.99
C ASN A 99 -2.09 -14.80 15.07
N PHE A 100 -2.80 -14.60 16.17
CA PHE A 100 -2.71 -15.43 17.36
C PHE A 100 -3.66 -16.63 17.28
N PRO A 101 -3.37 -17.72 18.00
CA PRO A 101 -4.25 -18.88 18.09
C PRO A 101 -5.68 -18.47 18.46
N GLN A 102 -6.67 -19.04 17.77
CA GLN A 102 -8.09 -18.82 18.01
C GLN A 102 -8.81 -20.16 18.16
N GLU A 103 -9.95 -20.15 18.83
CA GLU A 103 -10.78 -21.36 19.02
C GLU A 103 -11.09 -22.02 17.67
N PRO A 104 -11.00 -23.36 17.58
CA PRO A 104 -11.33 -24.09 16.35
C PRO A 104 -12.77 -23.78 15.87
N SER A 105 -12.91 -23.56 14.57
CA SER A 105 -14.20 -23.41 13.88
C SER A 105 -14.32 -24.52 12.83
N GLU A 106 -15.52 -25.05 12.64
CA GLU A 106 -15.81 -26.05 11.59
C GLU A 106 -15.61 -25.49 10.16
N SER A 107 -15.58 -24.17 9.99
CA SER A 107 -15.29 -23.50 8.73
C SER A 107 -14.06 -22.60 8.83
N LYS A 108 -13.13 -22.70 7.85
CA LYS A 108 -12.01 -21.74 7.74
C LYS A 108 -12.60 -20.36 7.41
N ALA A 109 -12.33 -19.37 8.24
CA ALA A 109 -12.91 -18.02 8.12
C ALA A 109 -11.82 -16.94 7.92
N LEU A 110 -12.21 -15.80 7.35
CA LEU A 110 -11.36 -14.61 7.32
C LEU A 110 -11.51 -13.82 8.63
N THR A 111 -10.41 -13.44 9.27
CA THR A 111 -10.46 -12.66 10.52
C THR A 111 -10.76 -11.18 10.29
N MET A 112 -10.58 -10.70 9.05
CA MET A 112 -10.94 -9.36 8.63
C MET A 112 -11.61 -9.36 7.26
N PRO A 113 -12.37 -8.32 6.92
CA PRO A 113 -12.88 -8.18 5.58
C PRO A 113 -11.73 -8.02 4.57
N LEU A 114 -11.99 -8.44 3.33
CA LEU A 114 -11.14 -8.10 2.20
C LEU A 114 -11.03 -6.59 2.06
N HIS A 115 -9.83 -6.10 1.86
CA HIS A 115 -9.57 -4.68 1.72
C HIS A 115 -8.38 -4.41 0.79
N LYS A 116 -8.28 -3.17 0.33
CA LYS A 116 -7.12 -2.63 -0.37
C LYS A 116 -6.46 -1.57 0.50
N ASP A 117 -5.15 -1.53 0.51
CA ASP A 117 -4.40 -0.59 1.34
C ASP A 117 -4.55 0.86 0.91
N GLY A 118 -4.43 1.78 1.86
CA GLY A 118 -4.09 3.19 1.61
C GLY A 118 -2.61 3.47 1.88
N HIS A 119 -2.17 4.70 1.66
CA HIS A 119 -0.89 5.14 2.23
C HIS A 119 -1.04 5.31 3.74
N ALA A 120 0.06 5.18 4.47
CA ALA A 120 0.05 5.07 5.92
C ALA A 120 -0.50 6.30 6.68
N THR A 121 -0.62 7.45 6.02
CA THR A 121 -1.24 8.69 6.56
C THR A 121 -2.29 9.28 5.64
N GLY A 122 -2.67 8.60 4.56
CA GLY A 122 -3.46 9.24 3.53
C GLY A 122 -4.07 8.29 2.52
N LYS A 123 -5.15 8.80 1.93
CA LYS A 123 -5.82 8.26 0.76
C LYS A 123 -4.95 8.52 -0.47
N ARG A 124 -4.93 7.63 -1.46
CA ARG A 124 -4.14 7.77 -2.70
C ARG A 124 -4.97 7.38 -3.92
N PRO A 125 -4.75 7.96 -5.09
CA PRO A 125 -5.35 7.42 -6.31
C PRO A 125 -4.84 5.99 -6.51
N ARG A 126 -5.72 5.10 -6.98
CA ARG A 126 -5.35 3.74 -7.40
C ARG A 126 -4.48 3.85 -8.66
N HIS A 127 -3.47 3.00 -8.81
CA HIS A 127 -2.61 3.01 -9.98
C HIS A 127 -2.74 1.66 -10.70
N HIS A 128 -3.12 1.67 -11.97
CA HIS A 128 -3.11 0.45 -12.78
C HIS A 128 -1.68 -0.01 -13.11
N LEU A 129 -0.76 0.95 -13.27
CA LEU A 129 0.65 0.67 -13.47
C LEU A 129 1.32 0.31 -12.13
N PRO A 130 2.33 -0.59 -12.11
CA PRO A 130 3.04 -0.99 -10.90
C PRO A 130 3.98 0.13 -10.42
N ARG A 131 3.38 1.18 -9.88
CA ARG A 131 4.03 2.31 -9.19
C ARG A 131 4.44 1.94 -7.77
N TRP A 132 3.78 0.94 -7.21
CA TRP A 132 3.94 0.49 -5.84
C TRP A 132 3.82 -1.03 -5.76
N ALA A 133 4.58 -1.64 -4.86
CA ALA A 133 4.45 -3.06 -4.52
C ALA A 133 4.41 -3.25 -3.01
N ILE A 134 3.81 -4.36 -2.59
CA ILE A 134 3.88 -4.85 -1.22
C ILE A 134 4.75 -6.10 -1.23
N LEU A 135 5.70 -6.18 -0.30
CA LEU A 135 6.41 -7.40 0.03
C LEU A 135 5.83 -7.99 1.30
N PHE A 136 5.53 -9.28 1.28
CA PHE A 136 5.07 -10.04 2.43
C PHE A 136 6.01 -11.22 2.71
N TYR A 137 6.38 -11.38 3.98
CA TYR A 137 7.32 -12.41 4.40
C TYR A 137 6.92 -13.00 5.76
N PHE A 138 7.09 -14.31 5.92
CA PHE A 138 6.86 -15.03 7.17
C PHE A 138 8.19 -15.58 7.69
N PRO A 139 8.61 -15.26 8.94
CA PRO A 139 9.81 -15.86 9.53
C PRO A 139 9.60 -17.30 10.03
N GLN A 140 8.42 -17.86 9.78
CA GLN A 140 8.03 -19.23 10.06
C GLN A 140 7.42 -19.85 8.79
N GLU A 141 7.48 -21.18 8.67
CA GLU A 141 6.66 -21.91 7.70
C GLU A 141 5.18 -21.58 7.96
N CYS A 142 4.40 -21.40 6.89
CA CYS A 142 3.03 -20.91 7.00
C CYS A 142 2.05 -21.79 6.20
N PRO A 143 1.65 -22.95 6.75
CA PRO A 143 0.56 -23.73 6.18
C PRO A 143 -0.77 -22.98 6.35
N ILE A 144 -1.79 -23.38 5.60
CA ILE A 144 -3.11 -22.74 5.62
C ILE A 144 -3.75 -22.74 7.03
N GLU A 145 -3.50 -23.76 7.84
CA GLU A 145 -3.99 -23.88 9.23
C GLU A 145 -3.40 -22.82 10.16
N LEU A 146 -2.23 -22.26 9.83
CA LEU A 146 -1.56 -21.20 10.59
C LEU A 146 -2.13 -19.80 10.25
N GLY A 147 -3.12 -19.74 9.36
CA GLY A 147 -3.84 -18.53 9.00
C GLY A 147 -2.99 -17.56 8.17
N PRO A 148 -2.56 -17.94 6.95
CA PRO A 148 -1.82 -17.06 6.06
C PRO A 148 -2.66 -15.86 5.63
N THR A 149 -1.97 -14.84 5.12
CA THR A 149 -2.61 -13.79 4.31
C THR A 149 -3.18 -14.44 3.04
N CYS A 150 -4.24 -13.89 2.46
CA CYS A 150 -4.79 -14.30 1.17
C CYS A 150 -5.10 -13.09 0.27
N LEU A 151 -5.21 -13.31 -1.03
CA LEU A 151 -5.42 -12.28 -2.05
C LEU A 151 -6.46 -12.71 -3.10
N ILE A 152 -7.05 -11.73 -3.80
CA ILE A 152 -7.90 -11.95 -4.98
C ILE A 152 -7.09 -11.64 -6.25
N PRO A 153 -6.69 -12.65 -7.04
CA PRO A 153 -5.93 -12.42 -8.25
C PRO A 153 -6.66 -11.52 -9.26
N GLY A 154 -5.94 -10.60 -9.90
CA GLY A 154 -6.46 -9.74 -10.98
C GLY A 154 -7.31 -8.56 -10.53
N ASN A 155 -7.63 -8.43 -9.25
CA ASN A 155 -8.45 -7.33 -8.76
C ASN A 155 -7.67 -6.00 -8.67
N GLN A 156 -6.35 -5.97 -8.90
CA GLN A 156 -5.53 -4.76 -8.81
C GLN A 156 -5.94 -3.62 -9.75
N TYR A 157 -6.65 -3.91 -10.83
CA TYR A 157 -7.13 -2.94 -11.82
C TYR A 157 -8.54 -2.42 -11.56
N LEU A 158 -9.19 -2.91 -10.51
CA LEU A 158 -10.56 -2.57 -10.16
C LEU A 158 -10.54 -1.63 -8.94
N LYS A 159 -11.39 -0.61 -8.93
CA LYS A 159 -11.67 0.24 -7.76
C LYS A 159 -12.37 -0.61 -6.68
N ASP A 160 -13.37 -1.38 -7.09
CA ASP A 160 -14.20 -2.15 -6.18
C ASP A 160 -13.70 -3.60 -6.03
N ILE A 161 -13.89 -4.14 -4.81
CA ILE A 161 -13.52 -5.52 -4.49
C ILE A 161 -14.67 -6.48 -4.89
N SER A 162 -15.91 -6.03 -4.68
CA SER A 162 -17.13 -6.76 -5.04
C SER A 162 -18.10 -5.83 -5.78
N SER A 163 -18.90 -6.38 -6.68
CA SER A 163 -19.94 -5.71 -7.49
C SER A 163 -21.14 -5.21 -6.67
N GLY A 164 -20.96 -4.95 -5.38
CA GLY A 164 -22.00 -4.48 -4.46
C GLY A 164 -21.49 -3.95 -3.12
N GLY A 165 -20.18 -3.62 -3.00
CA GLY A 165 -19.60 -3.03 -1.80
C GLY A 165 -19.60 -3.92 -0.54
N LEU A 166 -19.93 -5.21 -0.69
CA LEU A 166 -19.97 -6.16 0.41
C LEU A 166 -18.55 -6.58 0.81
N ASN A 167 -18.18 -6.18 2.02
CA ASN A 167 -17.00 -6.59 2.77
C ASN A 167 -17.30 -7.88 3.57
N THR A 168 -17.69 -8.97 2.90
CA THR A 168 -18.10 -10.20 3.61
C THR A 168 -16.88 -10.98 4.11
N ARG A 169 -16.97 -11.47 5.34
CA ARG A 169 -16.03 -12.46 5.91
C ARG A 169 -16.45 -13.90 5.61
N ASP A 170 -17.63 -14.06 5.02
CA ASP A 170 -18.26 -15.35 4.74
C ASP A 170 -17.63 -15.96 3.48
N LEU A 171 -17.03 -17.14 3.65
CA LEU A 171 -16.47 -17.96 2.58
C LEU A 171 -17.42 -19.12 2.28
N VAL A 172 -17.58 -19.48 0.99
CA VAL A 172 -18.29 -20.70 0.59
C VAL A 172 -17.23 -21.75 0.24
N PRO A 173 -17.26 -22.96 0.82
CA PRO A 173 -16.37 -24.05 0.42
C PRO A 173 -16.49 -24.33 -1.09
N ASP A 174 -15.37 -24.55 -1.78
CA ASP A 174 -15.40 -24.91 -3.21
C ASP A 174 -16.13 -26.26 -3.39
N PRO A 175 -17.20 -26.32 -4.21
CA PRO A 175 -17.92 -27.56 -4.49
C PRO A 175 -17.07 -28.68 -5.09
N GLN A 176 -15.86 -28.35 -5.59
CA GLN A 176 -14.92 -29.32 -6.16
C GLN A 176 -14.06 -30.07 -5.11
N GLU A 177 -14.26 -29.82 -3.81
CA GLU A 177 -13.61 -30.54 -2.68
C GLU A 177 -12.07 -30.61 -2.74
N ASN A 178 -11.45 -29.60 -3.37
CA ASN A 178 -9.99 -29.47 -3.52
C ASN A 178 -9.32 -28.70 -2.36
N GLY A 179 -10.07 -28.33 -1.32
CA GLY A 179 -9.57 -27.54 -0.19
C GLY A 179 -9.45 -26.03 -0.45
N THR A 180 -10.02 -25.52 -1.55
CA THR A 180 -10.05 -24.08 -1.84
C THR A 180 -11.36 -23.42 -1.34
N PHE A 181 -11.34 -22.10 -1.26
CA PHE A 181 -12.49 -21.28 -0.86
C PHE A 181 -12.91 -20.39 -2.02
N LEU A 182 -14.21 -20.32 -2.27
CA LEU A 182 -14.78 -19.39 -3.23
C LEU A 182 -15.46 -18.25 -2.50
N LEU A 183 -15.22 -17.03 -2.98
CA LEU A 183 -16.00 -15.87 -2.58
C LEU A 183 -17.43 -15.97 -3.16
N PRO A 184 -18.40 -15.22 -2.64
CA PRO A 184 -19.74 -15.11 -3.23
C PRO A 184 -19.72 -14.62 -4.69
N ASP A 185 -20.83 -14.84 -5.42
CA ASP A 185 -20.98 -14.39 -6.82
C ASP A 185 -20.98 -12.87 -7.01
N THR A 186 -21.02 -12.11 -5.92
CA THR A 186 -20.84 -10.65 -5.93
C THR A 186 -19.40 -10.23 -6.19
N PHE A 187 -18.43 -11.14 -6.24
CA PHE A 187 -17.04 -10.81 -6.54
C PHE A 187 -16.73 -11.05 -8.02
N THR A 188 -16.00 -10.13 -8.65
CA THR A 188 -15.62 -10.24 -10.07
C THR A 188 -14.69 -11.43 -10.33
N ASN A 189 -13.83 -11.73 -9.35
CA ASN A 189 -13.08 -12.98 -9.29
C ASN A 189 -13.34 -13.66 -7.93
N ARG A 190 -13.83 -14.90 -7.98
CA ARG A 190 -14.19 -15.67 -6.78
C ARG A 190 -13.01 -16.45 -6.18
N HIS A 191 -11.91 -16.57 -6.91
CA HIS A 191 -10.75 -17.34 -6.49
C HIS A 191 -9.94 -16.58 -5.43
N LEU A 192 -9.65 -17.24 -4.31
CA LEU A 192 -8.72 -16.76 -3.28
C LEU A 192 -7.43 -17.56 -3.34
N THR A 193 -6.30 -16.85 -3.41
CA THR A 193 -4.98 -17.46 -3.28
C THR A 193 -4.42 -17.15 -1.90
N THR A 194 -3.92 -18.17 -1.20
CA THR A 194 -3.23 -18.05 0.09
C THR A 194 -1.73 -17.80 -0.12
N LEU A 195 -1.14 -17.02 0.77
CA LEU A 195 0.31 -16.83 0.85
C LEU A 195 0.93 -17.95 1.71
N GLU A 196 0.62 -19.20 1.38
CA GLU A 196 1.17 -20.38 2.06
C GLU A 196 2.54 -20.75 1.51
N GLY A 197 3.46 -21.14 2.39
CA GLY A 197 4.83 -21.36 1.94
C GLY A 197 5.78 -21.89 2.98
N GLU A 198 6.94 -22.29 2.47
CA GLU A 198 8.07 -22.80 3.25
C GLU A 198 8.87 -21.65 3.86
N LEU A 199 9.77 -21.98 4.78
CA LEU A 199 10.74 -21.00 5.30
C LEU A 199 11.55 -20.39 4.16
N GLY A 200 11.61 -19.06 4.11
CA GLY A 200 12.35 -18.32 3.10
C GLY A 200 11.53 -17.90 1.88
N ASP A 201 10.25 -18.29 1.80
CA ASP A 201 9.32 -17.78 0.79
C ASP A 201 9.04 -16.28 1.06
N VAL A 202 9.14 -15.48 0.01
CA VAL A 202 8.82 -14.05 0.00
C VAL A 202 7.85 -13.77 -1.15
N TRP A 203 6.80 -13.03 -0.84
CA TRP A 203 5.75 -12.66 -1.78
C TRP A 203 5.91 -11.20 -2.17
N VAL A 204 5.91 -10.90 -3.46
CA VAL A 204 5.85 -9.53 -3.97
C VAL A 204 4.55 -9.37 -4.73
N MET A 205 3.72 -8.42 -4.35
CA MET A 205 2.39 -8.22 -4.91
C MET A 205 2.15 -6.77 -5.32
N HIS A 206 1.25 -6.57 -6.27
CA HIS A 206 0.77 -5.26 -6.67
C HIS A 206 0.07 -4.61 -5.47
N PHE A 207 0.38 -3.34 -5.20
CA PHE A 207 -0.13 -2.67 -3.99
C PHE A 207 -1.67 -2.63 -3.92
N ASP A 208 -2.33 -2.41 -5.05
CA ASP A 208 -3.79 -2.30 -5.13
C ASP A 208 -4.53 -3.65 -5.17
N ILE A 209 -3.84 -4.78 -4.90
CA ILE A 209 -4.51 -6.08 -4.80
C ILE A 209 -5.32 -6.19 -3.50
N ALA A 210 -6.55 -6.68 -3.61
CA ALA A 210 -7.39 -6.94 -2.44
C ALA A 210 -6.86 -8.15 -1.67
N HIS A 211 -6.78 -8.02 -0.34
CA HIS A 211 -6.26 -9.07 0.52
C HIS A 211 -6.96 -9.13 1.87
N SER A 212 -6.79 -10.26 2.55
CA SER A 212 -7.27 -10.53 3.91
C SER A 212 -6.38 -11.57 4.59
N VAL A 213 -6.82 -12.11 5.73
CA VAL A 213 -6.10 -13.10 6.53
C VAL A 213 -7.06 -14.20 6.99
N PHE A 214 -6.61 -15.44 6.84
CA PHE A 214 -7.29 -16.60 7.40
C PHE A 214 -7.10 -16.68 8.92
N GLN A 215 -8.09 -17.22 9.60
CA GLN A 215 -8.00 -17.54 11.02
C GLN A 215 -6.86 -18.55 11.28
N ASN A 216 -6.18 -18.37 12.41
CA ASN A 216 -5.12 -19.26 12.87
C ASN A 216 -5.72 -20.31 13.81
N TYR A 217 -5.59 -21.58 13.43
CA TYR A 217 -6.10 -22.75 14.16
C TYR A 217 -4.99 -23.55 14.86
N GLN A 218 -3.77 -23.05 14.86
CA GLN A 218 -2.60 -23.69 15.46
C GLN A 218 -2.23 -22.99 16.78
N ASP A 219 -1.57 -23.72 17.68
CA ASP A 219 -1.07 -23.22 18.98
C ASP A 219 0.20 -22.34 18.85
N LEU A 220 0.47 -21.82 17.65
CA LEU A 220 1.63 -21.00 17.34
C LEU A 220 1.19 -19.65 16.78
N ALA A 221 1.75 -18.55 17.29
CA ALA A 221 1.51 -17.23 16.70
C ALA A 221 2.17 -17.10 15.32
N ARG A 222 1.46 -16.49 14.38
CA ARG A 222 1.91 -16.29 12.99
C ARG A 222 2.25 -14.84 12.74
N TYR A 223 3.50 -14.53 12.41
CA TYR A 223 3.94 -13.18 12.10
C TYR A 223 4.07 -12.97 10.59
N GLY A 224 3.25 -12.08 10.03
CA GLY A 224 3.35 -11.65 8.64
C GLY A 224 4.00 -10.28 8.55
N MET A 225 5.14 -10.17 7.87
CA MET A 225 5.90 -8.93 7.74
C MET A 225 5.58 -8.25 6.43
N LYS A 226 5.02 -7.04 6.50
CA LYS A 226 4.62 -6.23 5.34
C LYS A 226 5.54 -5.05 5.16
N PHE A 227 6.06 -4.90 3.94
CA PHE A 227 6.86 -3.75 3.52
C PHE A 227 6.30 -3.17 2.23
N VAL A 228 6.34 -1.86 2.09
CA VAL A 228 5.85 -1.16 0.90
C VAL A 228 7.03 -0.63 0.10
N TYR A 229 6.98 -0.77 -1.22
CA TYR A 229 7.99 -0.28 -2.14
C TYR A 229 7.39 0.65 -3.17
N MET A 230 8.16 1.63 -3.60
CA MET A 230 7.77 2.66 -4.55
C MET A 230 8.72 2.68 -5.74
N ARG A 231 8.19 2.59 -6.95
CA ARG A 231 8.92 2.89 -8.19
C ARG A 231 9.18 4.39 -8.27
N THR A 232 10.40 4.77 -8.63
CA THR A 232 10.80 6.19 -8.74
C THR A 232 10.78 6.71 -10.16
N GLU A 233 10.93 5.85 -11.17
CA GLU A 233 10.96 6.24 -12.58
C GLU A 233 10.18 5.27 -13.49
N ASP A 234 9.72 5.81 -14.62
CA ASP A 234 9.11 5.01 -15.68
C ASP A 234 10.15 4.11 -16.34
N PRO A 235 9.78 2.86 -16.66
CA PRO A 235 10.63 1.95 -17.41
C PRO A 235 10.97 2.52 -18.79
N LYS A 236 12.25 2.43 -19.16
CA LYS A 236 12.75 2.78 -20.51
C LYS A 236 13.09 1.54 -21.33
N ILE A 237 13.38 0.45 -20.64
CA ILE A 237 13.65 -0.90 -21.15
C ILE A 237 13.14 -1.90 -20.10
N PRO A 238 12.96 -3.20 -20.46
CA PRO A 238 12.68 -4.24 -19.49
C PRO A 238 13.73 -4.29 -18.37
N SER A 239 13.29 -4.44 -17.12
CA SER A 239 14.16 -4.58 -15.92
C SER A 239 14.18 -6.00 -15.36
N TRP A 240 13.59 -6.95 -16.10
CA TRP A 240 13.56 -8.38 -15.79
C TRP A 240 14.29 -9.17 -16.87
N HIS A 241 14.40 -10.50 -16.72
CA HIS A 241 14.96 -11.37 -17.75
C HIS A 241 13.97 -11.55 -18.91
N ASN A 242 13.90 -10.54 -19.77
CA ASN A 242 12.98 -10.47 -20.90
C ASN A 242 13.54 -11.15 -22.15
N THR A 243 12.74 -12.04 -22.73
CA THR A 243 13.04 -12.75 -23.99
C THR A 243 11.94 -12.59 -25.04
N GLU A 244 10.73 -12.21 -24.61
CA GLU A 244 9.57 -12.00 -25.47
C GLU A 244 9.29 -10.51 -25.72
N ASN A 245 9.03 -10.14 -26.98
CA ASN A 245 8.70 -8.75 -27.33
C ASN A 245 7.22 -8.43 -27.13
N TYR A 246 6.33 -9.41 -27.21
CA TYR A 246 4.89 -9.22 -27.21
C TYR A 246 4.24 -9.84 -25.98
N TRP A 247 3.06 -9.32 -25.63
CA TRP A 247 2.22 -9.91 -24.60
C TRP A 247 1.71 -11.29 -25.03
N TYR A 248 1.69 -12.21 -24.07
CA TYR A 248 1.04 -13.51 -24.13
C TYR A 248 0.37 -13.78 -22.78
N PRO A 249 -0.72 -14.57 -22.69
CA PRO A 249 -1.28 -14.95 -21.40
C PRO A 249 -0.31 -15.89 -20.64
N PRO A 250 -0.23 -15.81 -19.29
CA PRO A 250 0.54 -16.75 -18.49
C PRO A 250 -0.11 -18.15 -18.52
N LYS A 251 0.69 -19.18 -18.22
CA LYS A 251 0.22 -20.57 -18.09
C LYS A 251 -0.87 -20.71 -17.04
N ASN A 252 -0.69 -20.02 -15.90
CA ASN A 252 -1.65 -19.99 -14.80
C ASN A 252 -2.33 -18.62 -14.77
N ASN A 253 -3.61 -18.60 -15.16
CA ASN A 253 -4.48 -17.43 -15.10
C ASN A 253 -5.67 -17.73 -14.20
N TRP A 254 -5.78 -17.01 -13.09
CA TRP A 254 -6.88 -17.15 -12.13
C TRP A 254 -7.97 -16.11 -12.33
N VAL A 255 -7.88 -15.29 -13.38
CA VAL A 255 -8.79 -14.19 -13.67
C VAL A 255 -9.77 -14.62 -14.76
N SER A 256 -11.07 -14.59 -14.44
CA SER A 256 -12.16 -15.01 -15.33
C SER A 256 -12.44 -14.02 -16.45
N ASN A 257 -12.37 -12.73 -16.16
CA ASN A 257 -12.59 -11.67 -17.13
C ASN A 257 -11.36 -11.48 -18.03
N ASP A 258 -11.63 -11.21 -19.30
CA ASP A 258 -10.60 -10.89 -20.27
C ASP A 258 -10.20 -9.41 -20.13
N TYR A 259 -8.94 -9.17 -19.75
CA TYR A 259 -8.33 -7.85 -19.68
C TYR A 259 -7.11 -7.74 -20.58
N GLU A 260 -7.05 -8.51 -21.68
CA GLU A 260 -5.88 -8.60 -22.54
C GLU A 260 -5.37 -7.25 -23.05
N ILE A 261 -6.27 -6.31 -23.36
CA ILE A 261 -5.88 -4.95 -23.78
C ILE A 261 -5.16 -4.18 -22.65
N VAL A 262 -5.60 -4.37 -21.40
CA VAL A 262 -4.99 -3.79 -20.21
C VAL A 262 -3.64 -4.45 -19.93
N TRP A 263 -3.57 -5.78 -19.99
CA TRP A 263 -2.34 -6.51 -19.77
C TRP A 263 -1.28 -6.21 -20.84
N THR A 264 -1.70 -6.08 -22.10
CA THR A 264 -0.84 -5.63 -23.21
C THR A 264 -0.29 -4.24 -22.94
N TYR A 265 -1.15 -3.30 -22.50
CA TYR A 265 -0.73 -1.97 -22.07
C TYR A 265 0.33 -2.00 -20.99
N VAL A 266 0.09 -2.75 -19.90
CA VAL A 266 1.01 -2.83 -18.76
C VAL A 266 2.34 -3.49 -19.16
N TRP A 267 2.30 -4.57 -19.95
CA TRP A 267 3.49 -5.25 -20.47
C TRP A 267 4.36 -4.33 -21.32
N ASN A 268 3.75 -3.63 -22.28
CA ASN A 268 4.46 -2.72 -23.17
C ASN A 268 4.98 -1.49 -22.42
N TRP A 269 4.23 -0.99 -21.42
CA TRP A 269 4.71 0.05 -20.53
C TRP A 269 5.94 -0.45 -19.75
N LEU A 270 5.87 -1.61 -19.08
CA LEU A 270 7.02 -2.22 -18.37
C LEU A 270 8.23 -2.46 -19.27
N SER A 271 7.99 -2.74 -20.55
CA SER A 271 9.03 -2.92 -21.58
C SER A 271 9.62 -1.60 -22.10
N GLY A 272 9.09 -0.45 -21.70
CA GLY A 272 9.54 0.87 -22.13
C GLY A 272 9.16 1.24 -23.58
N LYS A 273 8.13 0.60 -24.14
CA LYS A 273 7.73 0.83 -25.54
C LYS A 273 7.06 2.19 -25.75
N SER A 274 7.20 2.73 -26.96
CA SER A 274 6.49 3.93 -27.38
C SER A 274 5.01 3.65 -27.66
N ASP A 275 4.71 2.60 -28.45
CA ASP A 275 3.36 2.09 -28.65
C ASP A 275 3.00 1.11 -27.54
N LEU A 276 2.11 1.56 -26.66
CA LEU A 276 1.72 0.79 -25.47
C LEU A 276 0.74 -0.33 -25.79
N PHE A 277 0.18 -0.39 -26.99
CA PHE A 277 -0.78 -1.43 -27.37
C PHE A 277 -0.29 -2.28 -28.54
N GLU A 278 1.01 -2.21 -28.85
CA GLU A 278 1.65 -3.06 -29.83
C GLU A 278 1.40 -4.54 -29.49
N THR A 279 0.94 -5.31 -30.46
CA THR A 279 0.57 -6.71 -30.28
C THR A 279 0.86 -7.53 -31.54
N LYS A 280 0.94 -8.85 -31.39
CA LYS A 280 1.10 -9.82 -32.48
C LYS A 280 -0.23 -10.46 -32.90
N ARG A 281 -1.35 -9.90 -32.45
CA ARG A 281 -2.69 -10.38 -32.83
C ARG A 281 -2.91 -10.19 -34.33
N GLU A 282 -3.52 -11.19 -34.94
CA GLU A 282 -4.07 -11.04 -36.27
C GLU A 282 -5.42 -10.30 -36.19
N PRO A 283 -5.80 -9.55 -37.23
CA PRO A 283 -7.12 -8.92 -37.31
C PRO A 283 -8.25 -9.96 -37.22
N THR A 284 -9.36 -9.59 -36.59
CA THR A 284 -10.57 -10.42 -36.54
C THR A 284 -11.23 -10.54 -37.91
N GLU A 285 -11.98 -11.63 -38.13
CA GLU A 285 -12.74 -11.82 -39.38
C GLU A 285 -13.99 -10.92 -39.41
N GLU A 286 -14.53 -10.61 -38.24
CA GLU A 286 -15.74 -9.83 -38.10
C GLU A 286 -15.52 -8.34 -38.40
N SER A 287 -16.50 -7.74 -39.06
CA SER A 287 -16.45 -6.31 -39.39
C SER A 287 -16.50 -5.42 -38.14
N ILE A 288 -15.92 -4.24 -38.23
CA ILE A 288 -16.06 -3.20 -37.20
C ILE A 288 -17.53 -2.90 -36.82
N HIS A 289 -18.44 -2.90 -37.79
CA HIS A 289 -19.88 -2.67 -37.53
C HIS A 289 -20.50 -3.80 -36.70
N TYR A 290 -20.03 -5.04 -36.89
CA TYR A 290 -20.43 -6.14 -36.02
C TYR A 290 -19.98 -5.87 -34.60
N TRP A 291 -18.70 -5.54 -34.38
CA TRP A 291 -18.20 -5.27 -33.03
C TRP A 291 -18.94 -4.12 -32.36
N VAL A 292 -19.13 -2.98 -33.04
CA VAL A 292 -19.93 -1.86 -32.53
C VAL A 292 -21.34 -2.31 -32.10
N SER A 293 -22.02 -3.14 -32.92
CA SER A 293 -23.35 -3.65 -32.55
C SER A 293 -23.38 -4.52 -31.30
N GLN A 294 -22.25 -5.15 -30.95
CA GLN A 294 -22.15 -6.02 -29.76
C GLN A 294 -21.91 -5.24 -28.45
N LEU A 295 -21.60 -3.94 -28.50
CA LEU A 295 -21.48 -3.11 -27.30
C LEU A 295 -22.79 -3.01 -26.50
N SER A 296 -23.92 -3.22 -27.17
CA SER A 296 -25.26 -3.22 -26.57
C SER A 296 -25.81 -4.62 -26.29
N ALA A 297 -24.97 -5.66 -26.33
CA ALA A 297 -25.40 -7.02 -26.06
C ALA A 297 -25.74 -7.22 -24.57
N ASP A 298 -26.80 -7.97 -24.26
CA ASP A 298 -27.15 -8.33 -22.87
C ASP A 298 -26.06 -9.17 -22.19
N ASN A 299 -25.27 -9.90 -22.97
CA ASN A 299 -24.19 -10.73 -22.46
C ASN A 299 -22.93 -9.89 -22.21
N ARG A 300 -22.57 -9.72 -20.92
CA ARG A 300 -21.37 -9.00 -20.49
C ARG A 300 -20.07 -9.53 -21.10
N GLN A 301 -19.90 -10.84 -21.25
CA GLN A 301 -18.71 -11.41 -21.87
C GLN A 301 -18.59 -11.01 -23.34
N LYS A 302 -19.71 -10.95 -24.06
CA LYS A 302 -19.74 -10.51 -25.45
C LYS A 302 -19.42 -9.03 -25.60
N ARG A 303 -19.90 -8.19 -24.66
CA ARG A 303 -19.50 -6.77 -24.59
C ARG A 303 -18.00 -6.62 -24.32
N LEU A 304 -17.45 -7.37 -23.35
CA LEU A 304 -16.01 -7.36 -23.05
C LEU A 304 -15.18 -7.73 -24.28
N GLU A 305 -15.55 -8.81 -24.96
CA GLU A 305 -14.89 -9.24 -26.20
C GLU A 305 -14.96 -8.14 -27.27
N SER A 306 -16.14 -7.57 -27.52
CA SER A 306 -16.31 -6.48 -28.48
C SER A 306 -15.44 -5.27 -28.17
N ILE A 307 -15.42 -4.82 -26.91
CA ILE A 307 -14.61 -3.67 -26.49
C ILE A 307 -13.12 -3.94 -26.72
N LYS A 308 -12.64 -5.14 -26.37
CA LYS A 308 -11.27 -5.57 -26.60
C LYS A 308 -10.92 -5.54 -28.09
N GLU A 309 -11.76 -6.12 -28.95
CA GLU A 309 -11.52 -6.15 -30.40
C GLU A 309 -11.50 -4.74 -30.99
N LEU A 310 -12.45 -3.88 -30.62
CA LEU A 310 -12.46 -2.48 -31.04
C LEU A 310 -11.19 -1.73 -30.63
N GLY A 311 -10.68 -1.98 -29.41
CA GLY A 311 -9.42 -1.41 -28.96
C GLY A 311 -8.23 -1.87 -29.81
N PHE A 312 -8.15 -3.16 -30.15
CA PHE A 312 -7.08 -3.68 -31.01
C PHE A 312 -7.21 -3.31 -32.50
N LEU A 313 -8.38 -2.83 -32.95
CA LEU A 313 -8.54 -2.17 -34.26
C LEU A 313 -7.95 -0.74 -34.29
N ARG A 314 -7.57 -0.19 -33.14
CA ARG A 314 -6.87 1.10 -33.00
C ARG A 314 -7.68 2.24 -33.64
N GLN A 315 -7.01 3.16 -34.35
CA GLN A 315 -7.62 4.29 -35.05
C GLN A 315 -8.72 3.89 -36.05
N SER A 316 -8.71 2.64 -36.56
CA SER A 316 -9.79 2.16 -37.44
C SER A 316 -11.13 2.09 -36.71
N ALA A 317 -11.12 1.98 -35.38
CA ALA A 317 -12.29 1.94 -34.51
C ALA A 317 -12.87 3.31 -34.13
N ASN A 318 -12.47 4.40 -34.79
CA ASN A 318 -12.97 5.76 -34.52
C ASN A 318 -14.51 5.86 -34.52
N ILE A 319 -15.21 5.09 -35.36
CA ILE A 319 -16.69 5.11 -35.39
C ILE A 319 -17.33 4.60 -34.09
N ALA A 320 -16.59 3.86 -33.26
CA ALA A 320 -17.06 3.28 -32.02
C ALA A 320 -16.88 4.19 -30.79
N ILE A 321 -16.23 5.36 -30.94
CA ILE A 321 -15.85 6.21 -29.80
C ILE A 321 -17.08 6.59 -28.96
N THR A 322 -18.17 7.03 -29.59
CA THR A 322 -19.38 7.43 -28.87
C THR A 322 -19.98 6.27 -28.08
N ASP A 323 -20.06 5.08 -28.69
CA ASP A 323 -20.58 3.88 -28.04
C ASP A 323 -19.66 3.43 -26.90
N LEU A 324 -18.33 3.48 -27.08
CA LEU A 324 -17.36 3.15 -26.04
C LEU A 324 -17.38 4.16 -24.88
N ILE A 325 -17.61 5.45 -25.15
CA ILE A 325 -17.81 6.47 -24.11
C ILE A 325 -19.04 6.12 -23.25
N SER A 326 -20.11 5.60 -23.85
CA SER A 326 -21.28 5.14 -23.09
C SER A 326 -20.95 3.97 -22.15
N GLN A 327 -20.01 3.10 -22.54
CA GLN A 327 -19.57 1.98 -21.71
C GLN A 327 -18.81 2.41 -20.45
N LEU A 328 -18.27 3.64 -20.40
CA LEU A 328 -17.66 4.20 -19.18
C LEU A 328 -18.70 4.47 -18.07
N GLN A 329 -19.99 4.37 -18.36
CA GLN A 329 -21.08 4.53 -17.39
C GLN A 329 -21.71 3.17 -17.00
N ASP A 330 -21.12 2.05 -17.43
CA ASP A 330 -21.65 0.72 -17.15
C ASP A 330 -21.56 0.38 -15.64
N ASP A 331 -22.56 -0.33 -15.12
CA ASP A 331 -22.58 -0.77 -13.73
C ASP A 331 -21.48 -1.79 -13.41
N TYR A 332 -21.00 -2.51 -14.43
CA TYR A 332 -20.00 -3.54 -14.30
C TYR A 332 -18.61 -2.98 -14.59
N GLU A 333 -17.82 -2.78 -13.54
CA GLU A 333 -16.48 -2.20 -13.63
C GLU A 333 -15.54 -2.83 -14.67
N PRO A 334 -15.52 -4.17 -14.87
CA PRO A 334 -14.71 -4.77 -15.93
C PRO A 334 -15.00 -4.26 -17.36
N ILE A 335 -16.25 -3.84 -17.63
CA ILE A 335 -16.64 -3.21 -18.90
C ILE A 335 -16.04 -1.81 -18.99
N ARG A 336 -16.17 -1.00 -17.94
CA ARG A 336 -15.59 0.35 -17.88
C ARG A 336 -14.07 0.32 -18.02
N LEU A 337 -13.40 -0.63 -17.37
CA LEU A 337 -11.95 -0.82 -17.45
C LEU A 337 -11.51 -1.18 -18.87
N ASN A 338 -12.17 -2.14 -19.54
CA ASN A 338 -11.83 -2.47 -20.92
C ASN A 338 -12.12 -1.29 -21.87
N ALA A 339 -13.23 -0.57 -21.67
CA ALA A 339 -13.59 0.58 -22.50
C ALA A 339 -12.58 1.73 -22.35
N THR A 340 -12.09 1.97 -21.13
CA THR A 340 -11.01 2.92 -20.82
C THR A 340 -9.78 2.68 -21.71
N TYR A 341 -9.31 1.43 -21.76
CA TYR A 341 -8.12 1.07 -22.53
C TYR A 341 -8.40 0.93 -24.02
N ALA A 342 -9.63 0.59 -24.44
CA ALA A 342 -10.03 0.60 -25.84
C ALA A 342 -10.08 2.02 -26.42
N LEU A 343 -10.65 2.98 -25.68
CA LEU A 343 -10.63 4.40 -26.05
C LEU A 343 -9.20 4.95 -26.10
N ALA A 344 -8.37 4.57 -25.13
CA ALA A 344 -6.95 4.94 -25.14
C ALA A 344 -6.22 4.35 -26.34
N ALA A 345 -6.61 3.14 -26.74
CA ALA A 345 -6.05 2.46 -27.87
C ALA A 345 -6.46 3.07 -29.24
N ILE A 346 -7.67 3.63 -29.32
CA ILE A 346 -8.11 4.40 -30.49
C ILE A 346 -7.27 5.68 -30.64
N GLY A 347 -6.94 6.33 -29.52
CA GLY A 347 -5.96 7.42 -29.46
C GLY A 347 -6.58 8.81 -29.60
N GLU A 348 -5.93 9.68 -30.37
CA GLU A 348 -6.20 11.14 -30.41
C GLU A 348 -7.68 11.49 -30.63
N SER A 349 -8.40 10.76 -31.49
CA SER A 349 -9.82 11.02 -31.77
C SER A 349 -10.73 10.84 -30.55
N ALA A 350 -10.30 10.09 -29.53
CA ALA A 350 -11.05 9.91 -28.29
C ALA A 350 -10.81 11.03 -27.25
N VAL A 351 -9.81 11.90 -27.44
CA VAL A 351 -9.37 12.89 -26.44
C VAL A 351 -10.48 13.87 -26.04
N GLU A 352 -11.10 14.55 -27.00
CA GLU A 352 -12.14 15.54 -26.68
C GLU A 352 -13.40 14.90 -26.06
N PRO A 353 -13.92 13.77 -26.56
CA PRO A 353 -14.99 13.04 -25.86
C PRO A 353 -14.64 12.66 -24.42
N LEU A 354 -13.40 12.22 -24.16
CA LEU A 354 -12.93 11.89 -22.81
C LEU A 354 -12.79 13.12 -21.91
N ILE A 355 -12.36 14.26 -22.45
CA ILE A 355 -12.29 15.53 -21.70
C ILE A 355 -13.68 15.97 -21.25
N GLU A 356 -14.69 15.81 -22.12
CA GLU A 356 -16.08 16.08 -21.72
C GLU A 356 -16.57 15.09 -20.64
N GLN A 357 -16.12 13.83 -20.69
CA GLN A 357 -16.45 12.85 -19.65
C GLN A 357 -15.92 13.22 -18.25
N LEU A 358 -14.82 13.96 -18.14
CA LEU A 358 -14.29 14.41 -16.84
C LEU A 358 -15.30 15.25 -16.04
N ARG A 359 -16.26 15.91 -16.71
CA ARG A 359 -17.29 16.76 -16.09
C ARG A 359 -18.37 15.96 -15.35
N TYR A 360 -18.59 14.70 -15.71
CA TYR A 360 -19.66 13.88 -15.16
C TYR A 360 -19.23 13.08 -13.91
N SER A 361 -17.93 13.01 -13.59
CA SER A 361 -17.42 12.25 -12.45
C SER A 361 -17.37 13.05 -11.14
N LYS A 362 -18.31 14.00 -10.96
CA LYS A 362 -18.31 14.94 -9.83
C LYS A 362 -18.72 14.28 -8.51
N ASP A 363 -19.63 13.33 -8.54
CA ASP A 363 -20.25 12.78 -7.32
C ASP A 363 -19.22 11.99 -6.49
N ASP A 364 -18.40 11.16 -7.14
CA ASP A 364 -17.30 10.43 -6.50
C ASP A 364 -16.21 11.37 -5.92
N TYR A 365 -16.01 12.55 -6.52
CA TYR A 365 -14.97 13.48 -6.09
C TYR A 365 -15.30 14.13 -4.74
N HIS A 366 -16.57 14.42 -4.45
CA HIS A 366 -16.95 15.13 -3.23
C HIS A 366 -16.78 14.29 -1.96
N GLU A 367 -16.89 12.97 -2.08
CA GLU A 367 -16.66 12.06 -0.95
C GLU A 367 -15.16 11.93 -0.65
N GLU A 368 -14.36 11.59 -1.66
CA GLU A 368 -12.92 11.33 -1.49
C GLU A 368 -12.07 11.84 -2.68
N PRO A 369 -11.78 13.16 -2.77
CA PRO A 369 -11.14 13.83 -3.92
C PRO A 369 -9.82 13.24 -4.43
N ILE A 370 -9.10 12.54 -3.55
CA ILE A 370 -7.77 11.99 -3.83
C ILE A 370 -7.84 10.56 -4.37
N LEU A 371 -8.91 9.82 -4.06
CA LEU A 371 -9.02 8.38 -4.36
C LEU A 371 -9.65 8.07 -5.72
N HIS A 372 -10.57 8.92 -6.17
CA HIS A 372 -11.45 8.58 -7.28
C HIS A 372 -11.07 9.35 -8.54
N MET A 373 -10.08 8.82 -9.24
CA MET A 373 -9.77 9.26 -10.60
C MET A 373 -10.69 8.50 -11.56
N SER A 374 -11.39 9.23 -12.44
CA SER A 374 -12.34 8.59 -13.36
C SER A 374 -11.64 7.67 -14.35
N ASP A 375 -12.41 6.76 -14.91
CA ASP A 375 -12.03 5.95 -16.07
C ASP A 375 -11.55 6.83 -17.25
N ALA A 376 -12.16 8.00 -17.44
CA ALA A 376 -11.74 8.95 -18.46
C ALA A 376 -10.34 9.53 -18.20
N ALA A 377 -9.99 9.83 -16.93
CA ALA A 377 -8.65 10.29 -16.57
C ALA A 377 -7.58 9.22 -16.83
N HIS A 378 -7.87 7.95 -16.52
CA HIS A 378 -6.99 6.82 -16.84
C HIS A 378 -6.84 6.62 -18.35
N SER A 379 -7.92 6.78 -19.12
CA SER A 379 -7.90 6.68 -20.58
C SER A 379 -7.03 7.78 -21.18
N LEU A 380 -7.22 9.04 -20.75
CA LEU A 380 -6.41 10.18 -21.19
C LEU A 380 -4.93 9.96 -20.86
N ALA A 381 -4.60 9.47 -19.66
CA ALA A 381 -3.22 9.11 -19.29
C ALA A 381 -2.61 8.06 -20.24
N ALA A 382 -3.38 7.02 -20.58
CA ALA A 382 -2.94 5.95 -21.46
C ALA A 382 -2.84 6.36 -22.95
N ILE A 383 -3.57 7.38 -23.40
CA ILE A 383 -3.38 8.01 -24.73
C ILE A 383 -1.99 8.66 -24.81
N GLY A 384 -1.54 9.29 -23.73
CA GLY A 384 -0.23 9.94 -23.65
C GLY A 384 -0.18 11.33 -24.29
N GLU A 385 0.90 11.63 -25.00
CA GLU A 385 1.22 12.98 -25.52
C GLU A 385 0.07 13.67 -26.29
N PRO A 386 -0.72 12.99 -27.14
CA PRO A 386 -1.84 13.64 -27.84
C PRO A 386 -2.91 14.25 -26.92
N ALA A 387 -3.05 13.76 -25.69
CA ALA A 387 -4.01 14.28 -24.72
C ALA A 387 -3.48 15.52 -23.96
N VAL A 388 -2.16 15.79 -23.98
CA VAL A 388 -1.53 16.87 -23.20
C VAL A 388 -2.12 18.26 -23.48
N PRO A 389 -2.36 18.69 -24.74
CA PRO A 389 -2.95 19.99 -25.01
C PRO A 389 -4.35 20.17 -24.39
N ALA A 390 -5.19 19.13 -24.44
CA ALA A 390 -6.54 19.18 -23.89
C ALA A 390 -6.52 19.13 -22.35
N LEU A 391 -5.64 18.31 -21.76
CA LEU A 391 -5.42 18.28 -20.31
C LEU A 391 -4.92 19.62 -19.76
N LYS A 392 -4.05 20.33 -20.51
CA LYS A 392 -3.65 21.71 -20.15
C LYS A 392 -4.81 22.70 -20.14
N ARG A 393 -5.82 22.50 -21.01
CA ARG A 393 -7.07 23.28 -20.95
C ARG A 393 -7.89 22.89 -19.72
N ALA A 394 -8.01 21.60 -19.43
CA ALA A 394 -8.73 21.08 -18.27
C ALA A 394 -8.16 21.58 -16.93
N LEU A 395 -6.83 21.79 -16.83
CA LEU A 395 -6.20 22.44 -15.66
C LEU A 395 -6.66 23.88 -15.40
N ARG A 396 -7.31 24.53 -16.39
CA ARG A 396 -7.77 25.93 -16.31
C ARG A 396 -9.29 26.05 -16.16
N GLU A 397 -10.00 24.92 -16.14
CA GLU A 397 -11.43 24.89 -15.84
C GLU A 397 -11.68 25.29 -14.38
N PRO A 398 -12.84 25.89 -14.05
CA PRO A 398 -13.12 26.37 -12.70
C PRO A 398 -13.37 25.23 -11.69
N GLU A 399 -13.75 24.04 -12.15
CA GLU A 399 -14.09 22.92 -11.26
C GLU A 399 -12.86 22.11 -10.80
N GLU A 400 -12.66 22.04 -9.48
CA GLU A 400 -11.53 21.35 -8.84
C GLU A 400 -11.43 19.85 -9.20
N HIS A 401 -12.57 19.18 -9.43
CA HIS A 401 -12.57 17.77 -9.82
C HIS A 401 -11.98 17.56 -11.22
N ILE A 402 -12.21 18.49 -12.16
CA ILE A 402 -11.62 18.43 -13.50
C ILE A 402 -10.12 18.70 -13.41
N GLN A 403 -9.74 19.73 -12.65
CA GLN A 403 -8.32 20.07 -12.42
C GLN A 403 -7.55 18.90 -11.79
N SER A 404 -8.11 18.24 -10.78
CA SER A 404 -7.50 17.09 -10.10
C SER A 404 -7.28 15.92 -11.05
N GLN A 405 -8.30 15.57 -11.83
CA GLN A 405 -8.21 14.49 -12.81
C GLN A 405 -7.21 14.80 -13.92
N ALA A 406 -7.15 16.06 -14.37
CA ALA A 406 -6.18 16.49 -15.36
C ALA A 406 -4.74 16.42 -14.81
N ALA A 407 -4.52 16.89 -13.57
CA ALA A 407 -3.23 16.80 -12.90
C ALA A 407 -2.79 15.34 -12.70
N TYR A 408 -3.70 14.46 -12.28
CA TYR A 408 -3.45 13.03 -12.18
C TYR A 408 -3.06 12.40 -13.52
N ALA A 409 -3.84 12.63 -14.57
CA ALA A 409 -3.57 12.06 -15.89
C ALA A 409 -2.20 12.52 -16.44
N LEU A 410 -1.89 13.81 -16.28
CA LEU A 410 -0.56 14.35 -16.65
C LEU A 410 0.56 13.72 -15.82
N GLY A 411 0.34 13.47 -14.52
CA GLY A 411 1.29 12.76 -13.66
C GLY A 411 1.58 11.33 -14.13
N GLU A 412 0.54 10.56 -14.45
CA GLU A 412 0.67 9.17 -14.89
C GLU A 412 1.42 9.02 -16.23
N MET A 413 1.37 10.05 -17.09
CA MET A 413 2.15 10.13 -18.34
C MET A 413 3.66 10.36 -18.12
N SER A 414 4.07 10.76 -16.91
CA SER A 414 5.46 11.06 -16.55
C SER A 414 6.15 11.99 -17.56
N TRP A 415 7.34 11.65 -18.05
CA TRP A 415 8.14 12.48 -18.95
C TRP A 415 7.41 12.87 -20.25
N ARG A 416 6.40 12.10 -20.69
CA ARG A 416 5.60 12.39 -21.90
C ARG A 416 4.72 13.64 -21.74
N SER A 417 4.51 14.13 -20.52
CA SER A 417 3.71 15.33 -20.24
C SER A 417 4.55 16.53 -19.75
N THR A 418 5.88 16.48 -19.89
CA THR A 418 6.80 17.55 -19.43
C THR A 418 6.41 18.97 -19.89
N ASN A 419 5.78 19.09 -21.07
CA ASN A 419 5.30 20.37 -21.61
C ASN A 419 4.12 20.98 -20.83
N ALA A 420 3.52 20.25 -19.88
CA ALA A 420 2.48 20.72 -18.97
C ALA A 420 3.02 21.15 -17.59
N THR A 421 4.32 20.96 -17.31
CA THR A 421 4.91 21.40 -16.02
C THR A 421 4.66 22.88 -15.71
N PRO A 422 4.79 23.84 -16.66
CA PRO A 422 4.47 25.24 -16.37
C PRO A 422 3.00 25.46 -15.97
N ASP A 423 2.06 24.73 -16.57
CA ASP A 423 0.64 24.84 -16.28
C ASP A 423 0.32 24.29 -14.88
N LEU A 424 0.93 23.16 -14.50
CA LEU A 424 0.84 22.59 -13.14
C LEU A 424 1.39 23.55 -12.08
N LEU A 425 2.57 24.12 -12.30
CA LEU A 425 3.19 25.09 -11.39
C LEU A 425 2.34 26.36 -11.25
N ASN A 426 1.75 26.83 -12.35
CA ASN A 426 0.86 27.98 -12.32
C ASN A 426 -0.42 27.69 -11.52
N LEU A 427 -1.03 26.52 -11.71
CA LEU A 427 -2.23 26.15 -10.94
C LEU A 427 -1.92 26.07 -9.44
N LEU A 428 -0.83 25.38 -9.07
CA LEU A 428 -0.39 25.25 -7.67
C LEU A 428 -0.15 26.59 -6.96
N SER A 429 0.31 27.60 -7.70
CA SER A 429 0.55 28.95 -7.15
C SER A 429 -0.73 29.75 -6.90
N ASN A 430 -1.84 29.37 -7.53
CA ASN A 430 -3.09 30.12 -7.52
C ASN A 430 -4.23 29.39 -6.77
N SER A 431 -3.98 28.19 -6.23
CA SER A 431 -4.98 27.38 -5.51
C SER A 431 -4.54 26.97 -4.11
N ASN A 432 -5.46 27.05 -3.15
CA ASN A 432 -5.34 26.44 -1.81
C ASN A 432 -6.34 25.30 -1.66
N SER A 433 -6.34 24.40 -2.65
CA SER A 433 -7.38 23.40 -2.88
C SER A 433 -6.83 21.97 -2.74
N PRO A 434 -7.67 20.94 -2.47
CA PRO A 434 -7.26 19.54 -2.51
C PRO A 434 -6.52 19.12 -3.79
N VAL A 435 -6.73 19.85 -4.89
CA VAL A 435 -6.00 19.68 -6.17
C VAL A 435 -4.47 19.73 -5.99
N ASN A 436 -3.97 20.50 -5.01
CA ASN A 436 -2.54 20.68 -4.77
C ASN A 436 -1.81 19.35 -4.54
N GLN A 437 -2.45 18.37 -3.91
CA GLN A 437 -1.83 17.05 -3.67
C GLN A 437 -1.59 16.29 -4.98
N HIS A 438 -2.55 16.34 -5.91
CA HIS A 438 -2.40 15.75 -7.25
C HIS A 438 -1.32 16.47 -8.05
N ILE A 439 -1.26 17.80 -7.97
CA ILE A 439 -0.24 18.59 -8.65
C ILE A 439 1.15 18.26 -8.12
N ILE A 440 1.36 18.24 -6.80
CA ILE A 440 2.66 17.93 -6.19
C ILE A 440 3.09 16.50 -6.55
N SER A 441 2.15 15.54 -6.50
CA SER A 441 2.40 14.15 -6.93
C SER A 441 2.82 14.10 -8.40
N ALA A 442 2.07 14.76 -9.30
CA ALA A 442 2.38 14.83 -10.72
C ALA A 442 3.76 15.45 -10.98
N LEU A 443 4.09 16.56 -10.32
CA LEU A 443 5.41 17.19 -10.41
C LEU A 443 6.53 16.25 -9.93
N GLY A 444 6.30 15.43 -8.90
CA GLY A 444 7.24 14.42 -8.43
C GLY A 444 7.44 13.22 -9.39
N ILE A 445 6.44 12.92 -10.23
CA ILE A 445 6.52 11.87 -11.25
C ILE A 445 7.14 12.41 -12.56
N ILE A 446 6.75 13.62 -12.98
CA ILE A 446 7.25 14.30 -14.18
C ILE A 446 8.70 14.75 -13.98
N LYS A 447 9.00 15.35 -12.82
CA LYS A 447 10.31 15.88 -12.36
C LYS A 447 10.90 17.02 -13.19
N ILE A 448 10.57 17.12 -14.47
CA ILE A 448 11.25 17.97 -15.45
C ILE A 448 10.45 19.26 -15.71
N PRO A 449 11.10 20.43 -15.79
CA PRO A 449 12.52 20.67 -15.51
C PRO A 449 12.80 20.77 -14.00
N ILE A 450 13.85 20.05 -13.56
CA ILE A 450 14.29 19.99 -12.15
C ILE A 450 14.50 21.39 -11.56
N SER A 451 15.06 22.31 -12.35
CA SER A 451 15.33 23.70 -11.96
C SER A 451 14.09 24.54 -11.64
N LYS A 452 12.89 24.07 -12.00
CA LYS A 452 11.61 24.70 -11.66
C LYS A 452 10.82 23.88 -10.63
N VAL A 453 10.89 22.55 -10.71
CA VAL A 453 10.16 21.65 -9.81
C VAL A 453 10.73 21.68 -8.40
N VAL A 454 12.04 21.47 -8.23
CA VAL A 454 12.67 21.35 -6.90
C VAL A 454 12.47 22.61 -6.03
N PRO A 455 12.66 23.84 -6.53
CA PRO A 455 12.44 25.04 -5.71
C PRO A 455 11.03 25.15 -5.12
N VAL A 456 10.00 24.74 -5.88
CA VAL A 456 8.61 24.77 -5.40
C VAL A 456 8.37 23.70 -4.34
N LEU A 457 8.88 22.48 -4.54
CA LEU A 457 8.80 21.43 -3.52
C LEU A 457 9.54 21.81 -2.22
N VAL A 458 10.66 22.51 -2.33
CA VAL A 458 11.43 23.04 -1.20
C VAL A 458 10.62 24.06 -0.40
N SER A 459 9.97 25.00 -1.07
CA SER A 459 9.12 25.99 -0.40
C SER A 459 7.93 25.31 0.29
N ILE A 460 7.25 24.37 -0.38
CA ILE A 460 6.12 23.64 0.23
C ILE A 460 6.56 22.86 1.45
N LEU A 461 7.70 22.15 1.39
CA LEU A 461 8.23 21.40 2.51
C LEU A 461 8.60 22.30 3.72
N GLY A 462 9.11 23.50 3.45
CA GLY A 462 9.64 24.41 4.47
C GLY A 462 8.63 25.37 5.10
N ASP A 463 7.63 25.78 4.32
CA ASP A 463 6.77 26.94 4.58
C ASP A 463 5.26 26.60 4.66
N SER A 464 4.83 25.41 4.22
CA SER A 464 3.41 25.02 4.25
C SER A 464 2.92 24.75 5.68
N GLU A 465 1.77 25.32 6.02
CA GLU A 465 1.00 24.98 7.23
C GLU A 465 0.27 23.63 7.08
N ASP A 466 -0.04 23.22 5.84
CA ASP A 466 -0.65 21.93 5.54
C ASP A 466 0.42 20.82 5.50
N MET A 467 0.40 20.00 6.55
CA MET A 467 1.30 18.85 6.73
C MET A 467 1.12 17.77 5.65
N SER A 468 -0.04 17.69 5.01
CA SER A 468 -0.27 16.80 3.86
C SER A 468 0.57 17.26 2.67
N LEU A 469 0.55 18.56 2.33
CA LEU A 469 1.34 19.09 1.22
C LEU A 469 2.84 18.90 1.46
N SER A 470 3.32 19.15 2.68
CA SER A 470 4.72 18.92 3.06
C SER A 470 5.11 17.44 2.94
N LEU A 471 4.19 16.52 3.25
CA LEU A 471 4.39 15.08 3.08
C LEU A 471 4.53 14.71 1.59
N PHE A 472 3.63 15.18 0.73
CA PHE A 472 3.70 14.94 -0.71
C PHE A 472 4.96 15.57 -1.33
N ALA A 473 5.38 16.75 -0.85
CA ALA A 473 6.62 17.38 -1.29
C ALA A 473 7.85 16.56 -0.91
N ALA A 474 7.93 16.04 0.33
CA ALA A 474 9.00 15.14 0.74
C ALA A 474 9.03 13.85 -0.09
N GLN A 475 7.86 13.25 -0.38
CA GLN A 475 7.77 12.08 -1.27
C GLN A 475 8.20 12.37 -2.71
N ALA A 476 7.84 13.53 -3.26
CA ALA A 476 8.28 13.96 -4.58
C ALA A 476 9.81 14.14 -4.62
N LEU A 477 10.42 14.71 -3.59
CA LEU A 477 11.88 14.84 -3.47
C LEU A 477 12.59 13.48 -3.39
N VAL A 478 11.99 12.49 -2.71
CA VAL A 478 12.46 11.08 -2.74
C VAL A 478 12.48 10.54 -4.17
N ARG A 479 11.39 10.74 -4.94
CA ARG A 479 11.32 10.30 -6.35
C ARG A 479 12.35 11.00 -7.24
N ILE A 480 12.66 12.27 -6.96
CA ILE A 480 13.66 13.04 -7.71
C ILE A 480 15.08 12.54 -7.44
N GLY A 481 15.39 12.14 -6.20
CA GLY A 481 16.69 11.55 -5.84
C GLY A 481 17.84 12.56 -5.94
N GLN A 482 18.97 12.15 -6.52
CA GLN A 482 20.20 12.94 -6.60
C GLN A 482 20.01 14.36 -7.11
N SER A 483 19.15 14.55 -8.11
CA SER A 483 18.87 15.86 -8.71
C SER A 483 18.17 16.86 -7.77
N ALA A 484 17.77 16.44 -6.57
CA ALA A 484 17.18 17.29 -5.54
C ALA A 484 18.21 17.92 -4.58
N GLU A 485 19.50 17.97 -4.95
CA GLU A 485 20.59 18.49 -4.10
C GLU A 485 20.28 19.88 -3.48
N SER A 486 19.65 20.79 -4.23
CA SER A 486 19.26 22.11 -3.71
C SER A 486 18.21 22.06 -2.58
N ALA A 487 17.59 20.91 -2.31
CA ALA A 487 16.64 20.70 -1.24
C ALA A 487 17.28 20.31 0.10
N ILE A 488 18.59 20.05 0.15
CA ILE A 488 19.29 19.61 1.37
C ILE A 488 18.97 20.49 2.61
N PRO A 489 19.00 21.84 2.54
CA PRO A 489 18.70 22.67 3.71
C PRO A 489 17.27 22.47 4.25
N ALA A 490 16.27 22.40 3.36
CA ALA A 490 14.88 22.20 3.76
C ALA A 490 14.63 20.78 4.28
N LEU A 491 15.20 19.77 3.64
CA LEU A 491 15.16 18.38 4.11
C LEU A 491 15.81 18.23 5.49
N SER A 492 16.94 18.90 5.72
CA SER A 492 17.64 18.90 7.02
C SER A 492 16.80 19.53 8.13
N LYS A 493 16.03 20.59 7.83
CA LYS A 493 15.04 21.16 8.76
C LYS A 493 13.89 20.18 9.00
N ALA A 494 13.39 19.54 7.93
CA ALA A 494 12.26 18.62 7.98
C ALA A 494 12.55 17.30 8.71
N LEU A 495 13.83 16.94 8.91
CA LEU A 495 14.24 15.87 9.85
C LEU A 495 13.74 16.11 11.29
N LYS A 496 13.41 17.35 11.65
CA LYS A 496 12.88 17.73 12.98
C LYS A 496 11.36 17.94 12.98
N SER A 497 10.67 17.56 11.89
CA SER A 497 9.22 17.68 11.79
C SER A 497 8.50 16.90 12.89
N SER A 498 7.36 17.41 13.37
CA SER A 498 6.47 16.67 14.25
C SER A 498 5.88 15.43 13.58
N SER A 499 5.69 15.45 12.25
CA SER A 499 5.20 14.30 11.50
C SER A 499 6.30 13.24 11.31
N PRO A 500 6.09 11.99 11.78
CA PRO A 500 7.07 10.92 11.62
C PRO A 500 7.31 10.56 10.15
N TYR A 501 6.32 10.72 9.28
CA TYR A 501 6.48 10.43 7.86
C TYR A 501 7.28 11.50 7.14
N ILE A 502 7.09 12.79 7.47
CA ILE A 502 7.93 13.85 6.91
C ILE A 502 9.39 13.63 7.32
N ARG A 503 9.67 13.28 8.58
CA ARG A 503 11.03 12.93 9.01
C ARG A 503 11.60 11.76 8.20
N ALA A 504 10.83 10.68 8.06
CA ALA A 504 11.28 9.48 7.38
C ALA A 504 11.52 9.70 5.88
N PHE A 505 10.63 10.41 5.18
CA PHE A 505 10.85 10.76 3.77
C PHE A 505 11.98 11.76 3.60
N SER A 506 12.18 12.69 4.54
CA SER A 506 13.30 13.62 4.49
C SER A 506 14.63 12.89 4.65
N ALA A 507 14.70 11.93 5.58
CA ALA A 507 15.86 11.06 5.74
C ALA A 507 16.13 10.21 4.49
N GLU A 508 15.09 9.63 3.89
CA GLU A 508 15.20 8.87 2.65
C GLU A 508 15.66 9.75 1.47
N ALA A 509 15.12 10.97 1.33
CA ALA A 509 15.53 11.90 0.29
C ALA A 509 17.00 12.31 0.45
N LEU A 510 17.45 12.62 1.67
CA LEU A 510 18.87 12.92 1.93
C LEU A 510 19.78 11.72 1.62
N SER A 511 19.35 10.51 1.97
CA SER A 511 20.06 9.26 1.64
C SER A 511 20.22 9.10 0.13
N ARG A 512 19.14 9.31 -0.63
CA ARG A 512 19.13 9.21 -2.10
C ARG A 512 19.85 10.35 -2.81
N ILE A 513 19.90 11.54 -2.21
CA ILE A 513 20.77 12.62 -2.69
C ILE A 513 22.24 12.18 -2.59
N GLY A 514 22.61 11.54 -1.48
CA GLY A 514 23.85 10.79 -1.35
C GLY A 514 25.13 11.63 -1.36
N THR A 515 25.05 12.95 -1.46
CA THR A 515 26.21 13.85 -1.34
C THR A 515 26.67 13.92 0.12
N GLN A 516 27.94 14.28 0.34
CA GLN A 516 28.45 14.45 1.70
C GLN A 516 27.64 15.48 2.49
N GLU A 517 27.20 16.56 1.84
CA GLU A 517 26.36 17.59 2.44
C GLU A 517 24.98 17.05 2.86
N ALA A 518 24.39 16.12 2.09
CA ALA A 518 23.13 15.48 2.45
C ALA A 518 23.28 14.44 3.57
N LEU A 519 24.37 13.67 3.56
CA LEU A 519 24.61 12.60 4.53
C LEU A 519 25.01 13.13 5.91
N GLN A 520 25.67 14.29 6.01
CA GLN A 520 26.04 14.89 7.30
C GLN A 520 24.85 15.13 8.25
N PRO A 521 23.80 15.88 7.87
CA PRO A 521 22.62 16.09 8.73
C PRO A 521 21.85 14.79 8.97
N LEU A 522 21.78 13.89 7.99
CA LEU A 522 21.17 12.56 8.17
C LEU A 522 21.89 11.74 9.25
N VAL A 523 23.22 11.63 9.18
CA VAL A 523 24.02 10.90 10.19
C VAL A 523 23.94 11.58 11.56
N ALA A 524 23.93 12.92 11.60
CA ALA A 524 23.75 13.66 12.84
C ALA A 524 22.40 13.34 13.49
N GLU A 525 21.32 13.36 12.70
CA GLU A 525 19.99 12.99 13.15
C GLU A 525 19.95 11.54 13.62
N LEU A 526 20.48 10.58 12.86
CA LEU A 526 20.53 9.17 13.24
C LEU A 526 21.33 8.92 14.53
N ARG A 527 22.34 9.74 14.84
CA ARG A 527 23.07 9.65 16.12
C ARG A 527 22.26 10.16 17.31
N THR A 528 21.38 11.13 17.09
CA THR A 528 20.48 11.66 18.14
C THR A 528 19.13 10.95 18.18
N SER A 529 18.80 10.23 17.11
CA SER A 529 17.61 9.44 16.92
C SER A 529 17.85 7.99 17.34
N ARG A 530 17.15 7.54 18.39
CA ARG A 530 17.07 6.13 18.87
C ARG A 530 18.34 5.55 19.49
N TRP A 531 18.28 5.27 20.79
CA TRP A 531 19.15 4.27 21.44
C TRP A 531 18.42 3.34 22.42
N PHE A 532 17.15 3.63 22.75
CA PHE A 532 16.36 2.82 23.68
C PHE A 532 14.88 2.84 23.31
N ASN A 533 14.39 1.70 22.81
CA ASN A 533 12.98 1.34 22.97
C ASN A 533 12.89 0.61 24.31
N TYR A 534 12.66 1.33 25.40
CA TYR A 534 12.18 0.64 26.60
C TYR A 534 10.73 0.25 26.30
N GLN A 535 10.52 -0.94 25.71
CA GLN A 535 9.26 -1.63 25.87
C GLN A 535 9.03 -1.69 27.37
N GLY A 536 8.00 -1.00 27.85
CA GLY A 536 7.69 -0.85 29.26
C GLY A 536 7.68 -2.23 29.92
N THR A 537 8.81 -2.62 30.49
CA THR A 537 8.88 -3.84 31.26
C THR A 537 8.08 -3.49 32.49
N LYS A 538 6.87 -4.04 32.62
CA LYS A 538 6.13 -4.01 33.89
C LYS A 538 7.11 -4.48 34.97
N VAL A 539 7.67 -3.56 35.74
CA VAL A 539 8.55 -3.92 36.85
C VAL A 539 7.59 -4.30 37.96
N LYS A 540 7.60 -5.57 38.36
CA LYS A 540 6.80 -6.00 39.50
C LYS A 540 7.37 -5.34 40.75
N VAL A 541 6.57 -4.51 41.40
CA VAL A 541 6.97 -3.67 42.52
C VAL A 541 6.55 -4.30 43.84
N LEU A 542 5.35 -4.89 43.89
CA LEU A 542 4.80 -5.55 45.07
C LEU A 542 4.12 -6.86 44.70
N ASP A 543 4.23 -7.81 45.62
CA ASP A 543 3.35 -8.96 45.75
C ASP A 543 2.58 -8.75 47.05
N ILE A 544 1.26 -8.67 46.99
CA ILE A 544 0.38 -8.40 48.13
C ILE A 544 -0.50 -9.63 48.36
N PRO A 545 -0.26 -10.40 49.43
CA PRO A 545 -1.07 -11.58 49.73
C PRO A 545 -2.51 -11.22 50.08
N ILE A 546 -3.47 -11.83 49.38
CA ILE A 546 -4.90 -11.65 49.60
C ILE A 546 -5.38 -12.74 50.57
N GLN A 547 -5.25 -12.50 51.87
CA GLN A 547 -5.64 -13.49 52.89
C GLN A 547 -7.16 -13.62 53.11
N SER A 548 -7.98 -12.86 52.37
CA SER A 548 -9.42 -12.69 52.61
C SER A 548 -10.28 -13.36 51.55
N ARG A 549 -11.25 -14.18 51.97
CA ARG A 549 -12.31 -14.76 51.09
C ARG A 549 -13.24 -13.71 50.46
N ASN A 550 -13.21 -12.47 50.92
CA ASN A 550 -14.11 -11.38 50.48
C ASN A 550 -13.39 -10.28 49.69
N PHE A 551 -12.22 -10.56 49.12
CA PHE A 551 -11.54 -9.59 48.27
C PHE A 551 -12.22 -9.47 46.91
N ASP A 552 -12.72 -8.27 46.61
CA ASP A 552 -13.30 -7.91 45.32
C ASP A 552 -12.36 -6.97 44.56
N LEU A 553 -11.85 -7.43 43.42
CA LEU A 553 -10.98 -6.63 42.55
C LEU A 553 -11.74 -5.45 41.92
N ASN A 554 -13.07 -5.51 41.80
CA ASN A 554 -13.86 -4.41 41.25
C ASN A 554 -14.02 -3.23 42.22
N ASN A 555 -13.69 -3.43 43.51
CA ASN A 555 -13.64 -2.33 44.47
C ASN A 555 -12.31 -1.57 44.34
N THR A 556 -12.26 -0.67 43.36
CA THR A 556 -11.05 0.08 43.01
C THR A 556 -10.49 0.89 44.18
N GLU A 557 -11.33 1.44 45.06
CA GLU A 557 -10.89 2.20 46.25
C GLU A 557 -10.14 1.32 47.24
N MET A 558 -10.65 0.10 47.48
CA MET A 558 -9.98 -0.89 48.32
C MET A 558 -8.62 -1.27 47.73
N VAL A 559 -8.57 -1.54 46.42
CA VAL A 559 -7.32 -1.92 45.74
C VAL A 559 -6.30 -0.78 45.78
N GLN A 560 -6.70 0.47 45.50
CA GLN A 560 -5.84 1.64 45.62
C GLN A 560 -5.25 1.76 47.04
N SER A 561 -6.10 1.65 48.06
CA SER A 561 -5.69 1.77 49.47
C SER A 561 -4.67 0.71 49.87
N LEU A 562 -4.87 -0.54 49.42
CA LEU A 562 -3.92 -1.63 49.65
C LEU A 562 -2.58 -1.38 48.97
N ILE A 563 -2.56 -0.98 47.69
CA ILE A 563 -1.32 -0.69 46.97
C ILE A 563 -0.55 0.44 47.64
N ILE A 564 -1.23 1.54 47.97
CA ILE A 564 -0.61 2.71 48.60
C ILE A 564 0.01 2.28 49.94
N SER A 565 -0.76 1.62 50.80
CA SER A 565 -0.29 1.16 52.11
C SER A 565 0.94 0.24 52.00
N GLU A 566 0.89 -0.77 51.15
CA GLU A 566 1.99 -1.73 50.98
C GLU A 566 3.22 -1.11 50.31
N PHE A 567 3.02 -0.22 49.34
CA PHE A 567 4.10 0.51 48.67
C PHE A 567 4.85 1.40 49.67
N GLU A 568 4.12 2.24 50.40
CA GLU A 568 4.70 3.16 51.37
C GLU A 568 5.36 2.42 52.53
N SER A 569 4.77 1.29 52.96
CA SER A 569 5.36 0.42 53.98
C SER A 569 6.70 -0.17 53.54
N LYS A 570 6.77 -0.74 52.33
CA LYS A 570 7.97 -1.41 51.81
C LYS A 570 9.08 -0.44 51.45
N TYR A 571 8.76 0.65 50.75
CA TYR A 571 9.75 1.56 50.18
C TYR A 571 10.02 2.81 51.03
N LYS A 572 9.22 3.07 52.08
CA LYS A 572 9.33 4.28 52.92
C LYS A 572 9.26 5.59 52.13
N HIS A 573 8.59 5.55 50.97
CA HIS A 573 8.36 6.68 50.07
C HIS A 573 6.89 6.71 49.67
N LYS A 574 6.32 7.92 49.51
CA LYS A 574 4.95 8.09 49.04
C LYS A 574 4.82 7.63 47.59
N LEU A 575 3.76 6.89 47.31
CA LEU A 575 3.36 6.61 45.93
C LEU A 575 2.84 7.92 45.31
N SER A 576 3.10 8.16 44.02
CA SER A 576 2.50 9.29 43.31
C SER A 576 0.97 9.26 43.46
N GLU A 577 0.32 10.42 43.40
CA GLU A 577 -1.14 10.48 43.48
C GLU A 577 -1.77 9.74 42.29
N ILE A 578 -2.79 8.92 42.54
CA ILE A 578 -3.58 8.24 41.51
C ILE A 578 -4.64 9.23 41.03
N VAL A 579 -4.56 9.67 39.79
CA VAL A 579 -5.47 10.66 39.19
C VAL A 579 -6.61 10.03 38.40
N HIS A 580 -6.43 8.79 37.92
CA HIS A 580 -7.47 8.04 37.23
C HIS A 580 -7.30 6.55 37.47
N THR A 581 -8.41 5.81 37.48
CA THR A 581 -8.43 4.35 37.59
C THR A 581 -9.41 3.77 36.60
N SER A 582 -8.96 2.76 35.87
CA SER A 582 -9.78 2.00 34.93
C SER A 582 -9.62 0.51 35.19
N ILE A 583 -10.71 -0.24 35.08
CA ILE A 583 -10.69 -1.70 35.03
C ILE A 583 -10.49 -2.07 33.56
N GLU A 584 -9.38 -2.70 33.22
CA GLU A 584 -9.07 -3.05 31.82
C GLU A 584 -9.71 -4.40 31.46
N ASP A 585 -9.63 -5.40 32.36
CA ASP A 585 -10.22 -6.74 32.23
C ASP A 585 -10.61 -7.29 33.62
N TYR A 586 -11.29 -8.45 33.69
CA TYR A 586 -11.79 -9.07 34.94
C TYR A 586 -10.72 -9.24 36.04
N ASP A 587 -9.45 -9.36 35.68
CA ASP A 587 -8.33 -9.57 36.61
C ASP A 587 -7.29 -8.44 36.61
N CYS A 588 -7.56 -7.29 35.98
CA CYS A 588 -6.58 -6.21 35.83
C CYS A 588 -7.16 -4.80 36.05
N ILE A 589 -6.53 -4.04 36.96
CA ILE A 589 -6.81 -2.61 37.18
C ILE A 589 -5.60 -1.78 36.75
N ARG A 590 -5.86 -0.66 36.07
CA ARG A 590 -4.86 0.33 35.69
C ARG A 590 -5.04 1.63 36.48
N PHE A 591 -3.92 2.20 36.89
CA PHE A 591 -3.82 3.47 37.60
C PHE A 591 -3.03 4.46 36.76
N LEU A 592 -3.59 5.64 36.49
CA LEU A 592 -2.83 6.77 35.99
C LEU A 592 -2.36 7.60 37.18
N MET A 593 -1.07 7.91 37.22
CA MET A 593 -0.44 8.65 38.30
C MET A 593 -0.24 10.12 37.90
N ALA A 594 -0.24 11.03 38.88
CA ALA A 594 -0.03 12.47 38.66
C ALA A 594 1.33 12.81 38.03
N ASP A 595 2.35 11.97 38.24
CA ASP A 595 3.67 12.08 37.62
C ASP A 595 3.69 11.61 36.14
N GLY A 596 2.54 11.20 35.60
CA GLY A 596 2.36 10.73 34.24
C GLY A 596 2.68 9.25 34.03
N ASN A 597 3.13 8.52 35.05
CA ASN A 597 3.39 7.09 34.98
C ASN A 597 2.10 6.27 35.13
N GLU A 598 2.19 4.97 34.81
CA GLU A 598 1.06 4.05 34.91
C GLU A 598 1.39 2.90 35.87
N GLY A 599 0.44 2.60 36.75
CA GLY A 599 0.47 1.41 37.60
C GLY A 599 -0.53 0.37 37.10
N PHE A 600 -0.21 -0.91 37.29
CA PHE A 600 -1.13 -2.01 37.01
C PHE A 600 -1.22 -2.93 38.21
N VAL A 601 -2.42 -3.38 38.56
CA VAL A 601 -2.61 -4.51 39.47
C VAL A 601 -3.24 -5.66 38.72
N GLU A 602 -2.61 -6.82 38.82
CA GLU A 602 -3.16 -8.08 38.33
C GLU A 602 -3.39 -9.02 39.50
N ARG A 603 -4.54 -9.69 39.54
CA ARG A 603 -4.73 -10.82 40.46
C ARG A 603 -4.11 -12.07 39.87
N LYS A 604 -3.24 -12.75 40.62
CA LYS A 604 -2.69 -14.07 40.27
C LYS A 604 -2.81 -14.99 41.47
N ASN A 605 -3.67 -16.00 41.35
CA ASN A 605 -4.01 -16.91 42.44
C ASN A 605 -4.51 -16.14 43.68
N ASP A 606 -3.81 -16.29 44.81
CA ASP A 606 -4.10 -15.65 46.10
C ASP A 606 -3.31 -14.35 46.31
N ASP A 607 -2.66 -13.81 45.28
CA ASP A 607 -1.83 -12.60 45.37
C ASP A 607 -2.31 -11.49 44.40
N LEU A 608 -2.14 -10.22 44.80
CA LEU A 608 -2.14 -9.07 43.88
C LEU A 608 -0.70 -8.73 43.52
N HIS A 609 -0.44 -8.65 42.23
CA HIS A 609 0.82 -8.19 41.71
C HIS A 609 0.68 -6.74 41.27
N TYR A 610 1.34 -5.82 41.96
CA TYR A 610 1.45 -4.44 41.53
C TYR A 610 2.67 -4.25 40.64
N TYR A 611 2.45 -3.74 39.44
CA TYR A 611 3.47 -3.38 38.49
C TYR A 611 3.50 -1.88 38.25
N TYR A 612 4.70 -1.37 38.00
CA TYR A 612 4.91 0.01 37.61
C TYR A 612 5.45 0.07 36.19
N LEU A 613 4.83 0.89 35.36
CA LEU A 613 5.24 1.17 34.00
C LEU A 613 5.75 2.61 33.96
N ARG A 614 7.06 2.76 33.82
CA ARG A 614 7.67 4.08 33.62
C ARG A 614 7.29 4.57 32.23
N ARG A 615 6.48 5.63 32.16
CA ARG A 615 6.15 6.28 30.90
C ARG A 615 7.37 7.10 30.48
N VAL A 616 7.99 6.75 29.37
CA VAL A 616 8.93 7.67 28.73
C VAL A 616 8.08 8.61 27.88
N VAL A 617 8.05 9.88 28.26
CA VAL A 617 7.42 10.95 27.48
C VAL A 617 8.35 11.35 26.33
N GLU A 618 7.79 11.32 25.12
CA GLU A 618 8.21 11.82 23.79
C GLU A 618 9.70 11.94 23.44
N GLY A 619 10.08 11.27 22.33
CA GLY A 619 11.36 11.47 21.63
C GLY A 619 12.05 10.19 21.14
N ALA A 620 11.61 9.01 21.58
CA ALA A 620 12.12 7.73 21.09
C ALA A 620 11.03 7.05 20.26
N TYR A 621 11.30 6.97 18.96
CA TYR A 621 10.47 6.47 17.88
C TYR A 621 9.55 5.30 18.17
#